data_AF-A0A526YJC7-F1
#
_entry.id   AF-A0A526YJC7-F1
#
_cell.length_a   1.000
_cell.length_b   1.000
_cell.length_c   1.000
_cell.angle_alpha   90.00
_cell.angle_beta   90.00
_cell.angle_gamma   90.00
#
_symmetry.space_group_name_H-M   'P 1'
#
loop_
_entity.id
_entity.type
_entity.pdbx_description
1 polymer ?
#
loop_
_entity_poly.entity_id
_entity_poly.type
_entity_poly.pdbx_seq_one_letter_code
_entity_poly.pdbx_strand_id
1 'polypeptide(L)'
;GKDDELARLQRLQPSPGQTSFTRQQVPLGLGHAVWCARELVGDEPFALLLPDMIMQSEKSCMKEMVELYAETGNNIVAVQECDP
;
A
#
# COMPACT_ATOMS: atom_id res chain seq x y z
N GLY A 1 4.96 27.61 -14.93
CA GLY A 1 5.05 28.77 -14.02
C GLY A 1 4.85 28.32 -12.58
N LYS A 2 4.99 29.20 -11.59
CA LYS A 2 4.75 28.84 -10.16
C LYS A 2 3.31 28.34 -9.94
N ASP A 3 2.35 28.86 -10.69
CA ASP A 3 0.94 28.47 -10.60
C ASP A 3 0.66 27.07 -11.13
N ASP A 4 1.35 26.65 -12.21
CA ASP A 4 1.23 25.28 -12.75
C ASP A 4 1.71 24.25 -11.74
N GLU A 5 2.79 24.56 -11.02
CA GLU A 5 3.37 23.66 -10.02
C GLU A 5 2.54 23.63 -8.73
N LEU A 6 1.94 24.77 -8.35
CA LEU A 6 0.95 24.82 -7.28
C LEU A 6 -0.27 23.95 -7.61
N ALA A 7 -0.81 24.08 -8.83
CA ALA A 7 -1.93 23.27 -9.29
C ALA A 7 -1.59 21.77 -9.29
N ARG A 8 -0.34 21.41 -9.62
CA ARG A 8 0.15 20.03 -9.56
C ARG A 8 0.17 19.49 -8.13
N LEU A 9 0.68 20.25 -7.18
CA LEU A 9 0.71 19.84 -5.77
C LEU A 9 -0.70 19.71 -5.17
N GLN A 10 -1.59 20.65 -5.49
CA GLN A 10 -2.98 20.61 -5.04
C GLN A 10 -3.70 19.33 -5.51
N ARG A 11 -3.40 18.85 -6.72
CA ARG A 11 -3.96 17.58 -7.24
C ARG A 11 -3.42 16.33 -6.54
N LEU A 12 -2.24 16.40 -5.92
CA LEU A 12 -1.64 15.27 -5.19
C LEU A 12 -2.10 15.20 -3.73
N GLN A 13 -2.72 16.26 -3.22
CA GLN A 13 -3.20 16.31 -1.85
C GLN A 13 -4.45 15.41 -1.71
N PRO A 14 -4.43 14.41 -0.80
CA PRO A 14 -5.61 13.60 -0.53
C PRO A 14 -6.77 14.48 -0.04
N SER A 15 -7.99 14.15 -0.48
CA SER A 15 -9.19 14.84 0.01
C SER A 15 -9.49 14.46 1.47
N PRO A 16 -10.28 15.26 2.20
CA PRO A 16 -10.68 14.92 3.57
C PRO A 16 -11.29 13.52 3.65
N GLY A 17 -10.82 12.70 4.60
CA GLY A 17 -11.30 11.33 4.82
C GLY A 17 -10.68 10.25 3.91
N GLN A 18 -9.79 10.61 2.98
CA GLN A 18 -9.13 9.62 2.11
C GLN A 18 -7.88 8.97 2.71
N THR A 19 -7.35 9.53 3.79
CA THR A 19 -6.16 9.00 4.47
C THR A 19 -6.40 8.89 5.98
N SER A 20 -5.96 7.75 6.52
CA SER A 20 -6.02 7.45 7.95
C SER A 20 -4.63 7.07 8.43
N PHE A 21 -4.31 7.45 9.66
CA PHE A 21 -2.98 7.25 10.24
C PHE A 21 -3.11 6.63 11.62
N THR A 22 -2.26 5.65 11.89
CA THR A 22 -2.03 5.07 13.22
C THR A 22 -0.54 5.17 13.55
N ARG A 23 -0.18 4.91 14.81
CA ARG A 23 1.21 4.97 15.28
C ARG A 23 1.67 3.62 15.79
N GLN A 24 2.80 3.15 15.28
CA GLN A 24 3.60 2.13 15.95
C GLN A 24 4.47 2.82 17.00
N GLN A 25 4.11 2.70 18.29
CA GLN A 25 4.79 3.41 19.38
C GLN A 25 6.21 2.88 19.66
N VAL A 26 6.47 1.61 19.34
CA VAL A 26 7.76 0.93 19.56
C VAL A 26 8.09 0.12 18.30
N PRO A 27 9.35 0.13 17.81
CA PRO A 27 9.74 -0.55 16.57
C PRO A 27 9.81 -2.08 16.76
N LEU A 28 8.65 -2.71 16.84
CA LEU A 28 8.48 -4.17 17.02
C LEU A 28 8.34 -4.93 15.69
N GLY A 29 8.75 -4.30 14.58
CA GLY A 29 8.73 -4.90 13.24
C GLY A 29 7.40 -4.76 12.49
N LEU A 30 7.37 -5.32 11.28
CA LEU A 30 6.28 -5.17 10.31
C LEU A 30 4.96 -5.77 10.81
N GLY A 31 4.98 -6.98 11.38
CA GLY A 31 3.75 -7.62 11.87
C GLY A 31 3.03 -6.78 12.93
N HIS A 32 3.80 -6.17 13.84
CA HIS A 32 3.25 -5.23 14.83
C HIS A 32 2.73 -3.94 14.17
N ALA A 33 3.40 -3.44 13.12
CA ALA A 33 2.93 -2.28 12.36
C ALA A 33 1.57 -2.55 11.70
N VAL A 34 1.41 -3.71 11.05
CA VAL A 34 0.14 -4.17 10.46
C VAL A 34 -0.94 -4.30 11.55
N TRP A 35 -0.60 -4.91 12.69
CA TRP A 35 -1.51 -5.04 13.84
C TRP A 35 -2.00 -3.70 14.41
N CYS A 36 -1.17 -2.65 14.39
CA CYS A 36 -1.57 -1.30 14.81
C CYS A 36 -2.61 -0.66 13.88
N ALA A 37 -2.70 -1.12 12.62
CA ALA A 37 -3.64 -0.62 11.63
C ALA A 37 -4.96 -1.40 11.58
N ARG A 38 -5.10 -2.51 12.33
CA ARG A 38 -6.27 -3.41 12.25
C ARG A 38 -7.62 -2.70 12.44
N GLU A 39 -7.70 -1.73 13.35
CA GLU A 39 -8.95 -1.00 13.61
C GLU A 39 -9.30 -0.01 12.49
N LEU A 40 -8.31 0.41 11.70
CA LEU A 40 -8.52 1.25 10.51
C LEU A 40 -8.99 0.42 9.32
N VAL A 41 -8.54 -0.82 9.22
CA VAL A 41 -8.90 -1.77 8.15
C VAL A 41 -10.24 -2.45 8.43
N GLY A 42 -10.48 -2.86 9.68
CA GLY A 42 -11.64 -3.67 10.05
C GLY A 42 -11.51 -5.13 9.60
N ASP A 43 -12.65 -5.80 9.45
CA ASP A 43 -12.76 -7.18 8.96
C ASP A 43 -12.93 -7.21 7.43
N GLU A 44 -12.01 -6.55 6.72
CA GLU A 44 -12.00 -6.45 5.27
C GLU A 44 -10.61 -6.84 4.71
N PRO A 45 -10.55 -7.40 3.48
CA PRO A 45 -9.28 -7.66 2.83
C PRO A 45 -8.53 -6.35 2.54
N PHE A 46 -7.21 -6.38 2.68
CA PHE A 46 -6.36 -5.19 2.49
C PHE A 46 -5.08 -5.51 1.73
N ALA A 47 -4.53 -4.47 1.11
CA ALA A 47 -3.21 -4.50 0.47
C ALA A 47 -2.14 -3.95 1.42
N LEU A 48 -0.99 -4.60 1.49
CA LEU A 48 0.17 -4.13 2.25
C LEU A 48 1.30 -3.76 1.27
N LEU A 49 1.72 -2.49 1.30
CA LEU A 49 2.81 -1.98 0.47
C LEU A 49 3.97 -1.55 1.35
N LEU A 50 5.18 -2.00 1.03
CA LEU A 50 6.41 -1.53 1.65
C LEU A 50 6.96 -0.35 0.82
N PRO A 51 7.07 0.86 1.40
CA PRO A 51 7.36 2.07 0.63
C PRO A 51 8.80 2.11 0.08
N ASP A 52 9.69 1.27 0.58
CA ASP A 52 11.07 1.10 0.13
C ASP A 52 11.22 0.13 -1.06
N MET A 53 10.15 -0.59 -1.44
CA MET A 53 10.14 -1.50 -2.59
C MET A 53 9.47 -0.84 -3.80
N ILE A 54 10.27 -0.56 -4.83
CA ILE A 54 9.77 -0.05 -6.11
C ILE A 54 9.73 -1.20 -7.12
N MET A 55 8.53 -1.56 -7.56
CA MET A 55 8.31 -2.60 -8.57
C MET A 55 7.95 -1.96 -9.91
N GLN A 56 8.68 -2.31 -10.97
CA GLN A 56 8.42 -1.85 -12.32
C GLN A 56 8.14 -3.04 -13.23
N SER A 57 6.95 -3.05 -13.83
CA SER A 57 6.47 -4.09 -14.72
C SER A 57 5.46 -3.49 -15.70
N GLU A 58 5.26 -4.12 -16.86
CA GLU A 58 4.25 -3.66 -17.84
C GLU A 58 2.84 -3.64 -17.23
N LYS A 59 2.51 -4.68 -16.46
CA LYS A 59 1.31 -4.75 -15.64
C LYS A 59 1.70 -4.62 -14.17
N SER A 60 1.11 -3.66 -13.46
CA SER A 60 1.41 -3.41 -12.04
C SER A 60 1.28 -4.69 -11.19
N CYS A 61 2.31 -5.00 -10.39
CA CYS A 61 2.30 -6.14 -9.47
C CYS A 61 1.05 -6.15 -8.58
N MET A 62 0.67 -5.00 -8.03
CA MET A 62 -0.54 -4.89 -7.20
C MET A 62 -1.82 -5.24 -7.98
N LYS A 63 -1.90 -4.89 -9.27
CA LYS A 63 -3.05 -5.23 -10.12
C LYS A 63 -3.16 -6.75 -10.31
N GLU A 64 -2.04 -7.43 -10.58
CA GLU A 64 -2.02 -8.90 -10.70
C GLU A 64 -2.42 -9.59 -9.39
N MET A 65 -1.95 -9.09 -8.25
CA MET A 65 -2.34 -9.62 -6.94
C MET A 65 -3.85 -9.44 -6.68
N VAL A 66 -4.43 -8.29 -7.03
CA VAL A 66 -5.88 -8.04 -6.86
C VAL A 66 -6.71 -8.96 -7.75
N GLU A 67 -6.29 -9.17 -9.00
CA GLU A 67 -6.97 -10.09 -9.91
C GLU A 67 -6.90 -11.54 -9.39
N LEU A 68 -5.74 -11.98 -8.92
CA LEU A 68 -5.58 -13.30 -8.32
C LEU A 68 -6.37 -13.44 -7.00
N TYR A 69 -6.52 -12.36 -6.23
CA TYR A 69 -7.35 -12.35 -5.03
C TYR A 69 -8.83 -12.55 -5.40
N ALA A 70 -9.30 -11.90 -6.46
CA ALA A 70 -10.67 -12.06 -6.95
C ALA A 70 -11.00 -13.49 -7.39
N GLU A 71 -10.00 -14.24 -7.88
CA GLU A 71 -10.15 -15.63 -8.28
C GLU A 71 -10.06 -16.61 -7.10
N THR A 72 -9.15 -16.37 -6.15
CA THR A 72 -8.80 -17.35 -5.11
C THR A 72 -9.39 -17.06 -3.73
N GLY A 73 -9.65 -15.80 -3.41
CA GLY A 73 -10.05 -15.34 -2.08
C GLY A 73 -9.00 -15.53 -0.98
N ASN A 74 -7.77 -15.93 -1.33
CA ASN A 74 -6.71 -16.27 -0.39
C ASN A 74 -5.68 -15.14 -0.22
N ASN A 75 -4.86 -15.24 0.82
CA ASN A 75 -3.73 -14.33 1.02
C ASN A 75 -2.67 -14.53 -0.07
N ILE A 76 -2.18 -13.42 -0.64
CA ILE A 76 -1.20 -13.42 -1.73
C ILE A 76 0.05 -12.69 -1.28
N VAL A 77 1.21 -13.30 -1.53
CA VAL A 77 2.52 -12.72 -1.27
C VAL A 77 3.26 -12.59 -2.59
N ALA A 78 3.61 -11.35 -2.96
CA ALA A 78 4.45 -11.12 -4.12
C ALA A 78 5.88 -11.60 -3.84
N VAL A 79 6.47 -12.29 -4.81
CA VAL A 79 7.85 -12.78 -4.75
C VAL A 79 8.61 -12.33 -5.99
N GLN A 80 9.92 -12.21 -5.85
CA GLN A 80 10.83 -11.94 -6.95
C GLN A 80 11.97 -12.95 -6.90
N GLU A 81 12.33 -13.49 -8.05
CA GLU A 81 13.53 -14.31 -8.18
C GLU A 81 14.78 -13.43 -8.04
N CYS A 82 15.72 -13.87 -7.22
CA CYS A 82 16.99 -13.19 -6.99
C CYS A 82 18.14 -14.13 -7.39
N ASP A 83 19.23 -13.56 -7.90
CA ASP A 83 20.46 -14.32 -8.12
C ASP A 83 20.93 -14.97 -6.79
N PRO A 84 21.42 -16.22 -6.84
CA PRO A 84 21.84 -16.97 -5.65
C PRO A 84 23.04 -16.37 -4.91
#